data_AF-A0A5J5FG67-F1
#
_entry.id   AF-A0A5J5FG67-F1
#
_cell.length_a   1.000
_cell.length_b   1.000
_cell.length_c   1.000
_cell.angle_alpha   90.00
_cell.angle_beta   90.00
_cell.angle_gamma   90.00
#
_symmetry.space_group_name_H-M   'P 1'
#
loop_
_entity.id
_entity.type
_entity.pdbx_description
1 polymer ?
#
loop_
_entity_poly.entity_id
_entity_poly.type
_entity_poly.pdbx_seq_one_letter_code
_entity_poly.pdbx_strand_id
1 'polypeptide(L)'
;MVSENDGRMDIGTVRKSSFIGHPLEVLGDTYGVFELLMDTSKIKPILSGMLCSQEYWQQKSRLPVVLSTFPFSTLAREISSSCPSTPLYQIGNVERMVVGDSRHAMNLGDQLAFEIFSTVMRISDMDIFLLGASNLYISDRKGFQRDFTDVFWSSFISSLLIRNDRIRLLVLSRGGLRYVDDLLTGYIVARLRIEVSDQSLMTRLIYL
;
A
#
# COMPACT_ATOMS: atom_id res chain seq x y z
N MET A 1 57.82 -6.51 -5.71
CA MET A 1 58.12 -6.17 -4.31
C MET A 1 58.41 -4.69 -4.21
N VAL A 2 57.43 -3.88 -3.79
CA VAL A 2 57.51 -2.59 -3.06
C VAL A 2 56.06 -2.38 -2.56
N SER A 3 55.72 -2.87 -1.37
CA SER A 3 55.66 -2.16 -0.07
C SER A 3 54.65 -1.02 -0.01
N GLU A 4 53.67 -1.24 0.86
CA GLU A 4 52.68 -0.30 1.39
C GLU A 4 53.36 0.95 1.98
N ASN A 5 52.72 2.12 1.85
CA ASN A 5 52.50 2.98 3.00
C ASN A 5 51.32 3.95 2.81
N ASP A 6 50.38 3.82 3.73
CA ASP A 6 49.61 4.84 4.44
C ASP A 6 49.12 6.09 3.70
N GLY A 7 47.81 6.07 3.43
CA GLY A 7 46.96 7.25 3.40
C GLY A 7 45.64 6.93 4.08
N ARG A 8 45.63 6.93 5.43
CA ARG A 8 44.38 7.06 6.21
C ARG A 8 43.69 8.35 5.76
N MET A 9 42.66 8.22 4.94
CA MET A 9 41.67 9.27 4.80
C MET A 9 40.69 9.08 5.95
N ASP A 10 40.83 9.94 6.96
CA ASP A 10 39.79 10.17 7.95
C ASP A 10 38.50 10.51 7.20
N ILE A 11 37.62 9.51 7.08
CA ILE A 11 36.23 9.76 6.73
C ILE A 11 35.65 10.42 7.97
N GLY A 12 35.70 11.76 7.94
CA GLY A 12 35.10 12.62 8.94
C GLY A 12 33.74 12.08 9.32
N THR A 13 33.55 11.93 10.63
CA THR A 13 32.35 11.49 11.29
C THR A 13 31.16 12.25 10.70
N VAL A 14 30.48 11.64 9.72
CA VAL A 14 29.22 12.17 9.20
C VAL A 14 28.26 12.07 10.36
N ARG A 15 27.99 13.23 10.96
CA ARG A 15 27.01 13.42 12.02
C ARG A 15 25.76 12.62 11.68
N LYS A 16 25.30 11.81 12.64
CA LYS A 16 23.96 11.20 12.66
C LYS A 16 22.92 12.25 12.22
N SER A 17 22.50 12.23 10.96
CA SER A 17 21.24 12.84 10.58
C SER A 17 20.17 11.78 10.81
N SER A 18 19.67 11.74 12.04
CA SER A 18 18.40 11.10 12.34
C SER A 18 17.34 11.72 11.43
N PHE A 19 16.72 10.95 10.56
CA PHE A 19 15.45 11.36 9.97
C PHE A 19 14.42 11.37 11.12
N ILE A 20 13.99 12.57 11.54
CA ILE A 20 12.98 12.82 12.59
C ILE A 20 11.62 13.03 11.89
N GLY A 21 11.27 12.16 10.94
CA GLY A 21 10.16 12.39 10.01
C GLY A 21 9.26 11.18 9.82
N HIS A 22 8.03 11.42 9.36
CA HIS A 22 7.07 10.37 9.05
C HIS A 22 7.56 9.50 7.88
N PRO A 23 7.42 8.15 7.90
CA PRO A 23 8.01 7.26 6.88
C PRO A 23 7.60 7.56 5.42
N LEU A 24 6.45 8.20 5.21
CA LEU A 24 5.94 8.56 3.89
C LEU A 24 6.39 9.93 3.38
N GLU A 25 7.17 10.70 4.14
CA GLU A 25 7.69 12.01 3.69
C GLU A 25 8.54 11.89 2.42
N VAL A 26 9.25 10.78 2.28
CA VAL A 26 10.08 10.42 1.12
C VAL A 26 9.32 10.34 -0.19
N LEU A 27 7.98 10.21 -0.15
CA LEU A 27 7.14 10.22 -1.34
C LEU A 27 6.93 11.62 -1.90
N GLY A 28 7.12 12.68 -1.11
CA GLY A 28 6.79 14.04 -1.51
C GLY A 28 5.37 14.12 -2.11
N ASP A 29 5.26 14.74 -3.28
CA ASP A 29 4.02 14.90 -4.05
C ASP A 29 3.86 13.81 -5.13
N THR A 30 4.53 12.66 -4.99
CA THR A 30 4.41 11.54 -5.95
C THR A 30 3.08 10.83 -5.78
N TYR A 31 2.41 10.54 -6.90
CA TYR A 31 1.15 9.81 -6.95
C TYR A 31 1.28 8.49 -7.73
N GLY A 32 0.33 7.57 -7.53
CA GLY A 32 0.35 6.25 -8.17
C GLY A 32 0.31 5.08 -7.19
N VAL A 33 0.69 3.90 -7.68
CA VAL A 33 0.68 2.65 -6.89
C VAL A 33 2.07 2.34 -6.34
N PHE A 34 2.16 2.17 -5.02
CA PHE A 34 3.39 1.92 -4.28
C PHE A 34 3.34 0.57 -3.60
N GLU A 35 4.35 -0.26 -3.78
CA GLU A 35 4.46 -1.51 -3.03
C GLU A 35 5.22 -1.29 -1.72
N LEU A 36 4.56 -1.65 -0.61
CA LEU A 36 5.12 -1.58 0.74
C LEU A 36 5.82 -2.90 1.09
N LEU A 37 7.14 -2.88 1.11
CA LEU A 37 7.97 -4.00 1.55
C LEU A 37 8.29 -3.83 3.04
N MET A 38 7.68 -4.65 3.88
CA MET A 38 7.83 -4.60 5.33
C MET A 38 8.20 -5.96 5.92
N ASP A 39 8.94 -5.95 7.02
CA ASP A 39 9.12 -7.15 7.83
C ASP A 39 7.79 -7.56 8.45
N THR A 40 7.37 -8.72 7.99
CA THR A 40 6.26 -9.52 8.44
C THR A 40 6.05 -9.64 9.95
N SER A 41 7.12 -9.74 10.74
CA SER A 41 7.08 -9.87 12.20
C SER A 41 6.88 -8.52 12.90
N LYS A 42 7.12 -7.41 12.19
CA LYS A 42 7.11 -6.04 12.72
C LYS A 42 6.08 -5.14 12.04
N ILE A 43 5.16 -5.69 11.27
CA ILE A 43 4.30 -4.89 10.39
C ILE A 43 3.31 -3.98 11.13
N LYS A 44 2.78 -4.44 12.26
CA LYS A 44 1.79 -3.69 13.07
C LYS A 44 2.34 -2.36 13.59
N PRO A 45 3.44 -2.32 14.37
CA PRO A 45 3.96 -1.05 14.89
C PRO A 45 4.36 -0.08 13.77
N ILE A 46 4.81 -0.59 12.62
CA ILE A 46 5.16 0.20 11.45
C ILE A 46 3.92 0.86 10.83
N LEU A 47 2.89 0.06 10.53
CA LEU A 47 1.63 0.57 9.98
C LEU A 47 0.91 1.50 10.95
N SER A 48 0.89 1.19 12.25
CA SER A 48 0.37 2.10 13.27
C SER A 48 1.17 3.41 13.32
N GLY A 49 2.50 3.36 13.31
CA GLY A 49 3.32 4.57 13.28
C GLY A 49 2.98 5.49 12.09
N MET A 50 2.66 4.91 10.94
CA MET A 50 2.22 5.68 9.77
C MET A 50 0.78 6.19 9.88
N LEU A 51 -0.17 5.28 10.09
CA LEU A 51 -1.59 5.60 10.02
C LEU A 51 -2.04 6.52 11.16
N CYS A 52 -1.37 6.47 12.31
CA CYS A 52 -1.80 7.14 13.53
C CYS A 52 -1.12 8.50 13.75
N SER A 53 -0.26 8.94 12.81
CA SER A 53 0.40 10.24 12.86
C SER A 53 -0.55 11.37 12.44
N GLN A 54 -1.45 11.76 13.35
CA GLN A 54 -2.45 12.80 13.06
C GLN A 54 -1.83 14.12 12.60
N GLU A 55 -0.70 14.52 13.19
CA GLU A 55 0.04 15.72 12.80
C GLU A 55 0.49 15.67 11.33
N TYR A 56 1.06 14.54 10.89
CA TYR A 56 1.47 14.36 9.49
C TYR A 56 0.29 14.48 8.53
N TRP A 57 -0.83 13.81 8.83
CA TRP A 57 -2.03 13.84 7.98
C TRP A 57 -2.66 15.23 7.89
N GLN A 58 -2.69 15.95 9.01
CA GLN A 58 -3.16 17.34 9.05
C GLN A 58 -2.22 18.27 8.28
N GLN A 59 -0.91 18.18 8.49
CA GLN A 59 0.08 19.02 7.81
C GLN A 59 0.08 18.80 6.30
N LYS A 60 -0.03 17.54 5.85
CA LYS A 60 -0.09 17.21 4.42
C LYS A 60 -1.48 17.43 3.81
N SER A 61 -2.50 17.71 4.63
CA SER A 61 -3.90 17.80 4.19
C SER A 61 -4.36 16.56 3.42
N ARG A 62 -3.92 15.37 3.86
CA ARG A 62 -4.26 14.08 3.24
C ARG A 62 -4.99 13.18 4.22
N LEU A 63 -5.89 12.35 3.72
CA LEU A 63 -6.58 11.35 4.53
C LEU A 63 -5.99 9.95 4.30
N PRO A 64 -5.55 9.26 5.36
CA PRO A 64 -5.26 7.83 5.27
C PRO A 64 -6.57 7.03 5.26
N VAL A 65 -6.67 6.05 4.37
CA VAL A 65 -7.77 5.09 4.29
C VAL A 65 -7.18 3.70 4.28
N VAL A 66 -7.69 2.80 5.12
CA VAL A 66 -7.23 1.41 5.15
C VAL A 66 -8.28 0.51 4.49
N LEU A 67 -7.86 -0.19 3.45
CA LEU A 67 -8.60 -1.28 2.83
C LEU A 67 -7.93 -2.59 3.23
N SER A 68 -8.72 -3.60 3.60
CA SER A 68 -8.16 -4.91 3.97
C SER A 68 -8.95 -6.07 3.38
N THR A 69 -8.23 -7.08 2.91
CA THR A 69 -8.75 -8.39 2.50
C THR A 69 -8.47 -9.42 3.60
N PHE A 70 -9.00 -10.64 3.47
CA PHE A 70 -8.61 -11.72 4.38
C PHE A 70 -7.17 -12.20 4.06
N PRO A 71 -6.33 -12.54 5.06
CA PRO A 71 -6.53 -12.52 6.52
C PRO A 71 -6.14 -11.19 7.20
N PHE A 72 -5.82 -10.14 6.43
CA PHE A 72 -5.35 -8.86 6.98
C PHE A 72 -6.42 -8.07 7.73
N SER A 73 -7.69 -8.50 7.67
CA SER A 73 -8.80 -7.88 8.40
C SER A 73 -8.56 -7.76 9.91
N THR A 74 -7.93 -8.76 10.54
CA THR A 74 -7.66 -8.71 12.00
C THR A 74 -6.65 -7.62 12.32
N LEU A 75 -5.53 -7.60 11.58
CA LEU A 75 -4.51 -6.55 11.71
C LEU A 75 -5.12 -5.16 11.47
N ALA A 76 -5.95 -5.02 10.44
CA ALA A 76 -6.56 -3.75 10.07
C ALA A 76 -7.53 -3.24 11.15
N ARG A 77 -8.31 -4.14 11.78
CA ARG A 77 -9.17 -3.81 12.94
C ARG A 77 -8.35 -3.39 14.16
N GLU A 78 -7.26 -4.10 14.46
CA GLU A 78 -6.36 -3.73 15.56
C GLU A 78 -5.75 -2.33 15.36
N ILE A 79 -5.33 -2.02 14.13
CA ILE A 79 -4.81 -0.69 13.79
C ILE A 79 -5.92 0.37 13.93
N SER A 80 -7.10 0.11 13.38
CA SER A 80 -8.25 1.04 13.47
C SER A 80 -8.66 1.32 14.92
N SER A 81 -8.64 0.30 15.79
CA SER A 81 -8.90 0.48 17.23
C SER A 81 -7.88 1.39 17.92
N SER A 82 -6.65 1.42 17.42
CA SER A 82 -5.60 2.29 17.95
C SER A 82 -5.73 3.72 17.42
N CYS A 83 -6.39 3.89 16.26
CA CYS A 83 -6.31 5.11 15.43
C CYS A 83 -7.69 5.42 14.83
N PRO A 84 -8.66 5.82 15.68
CA PRO A 84 -10.07 5.91 15.32
C PRO A 84 -10.39 6.98 14.27
N SER A 85 -9.46 7.91 14.01
CA SER A 85 -9.58 8.93 12.97
C SER A 85 -9.34 8.42 11.55
N THR A 86 -8.78 7.21 11.40
CA THR A 86 -8.49 6.60 10.09
C THR A 86 -9.65 5.71 9.65
N PRO A 87 -10.36 6.02 8.55
CA PRO A 87 -11.40 5.15 8.04
C PRO A 87 -10.87 3.77 7.64
N LEU A 88 -11.52 2.72 8.15
CA LEU A 88 -11.25 1.32 7.83
C LEU A 88 -12.39 0.76 6.99
N TYR A 89 -12.05 0.15 5.86
CA TYR A 89 -12.94 -0.63 5.03
C TYR A 89 -12.43 -2.07 4.89
N GLN A 90 -13.32 -3.02 5.13
CA GLN A 90 -13.01 -4.43 4.94
C GLN A 90 -13.64 -4.91 3.63
N ILE A 91 -12.81 -5.38 2.71
CA ILE A 91 -13.23 -5.99 1.45
C ILE A 91 -13.54 -7.48 1.72
N GLY A 92 -14.49 -7.74 2.62
CA GLY A 92 -14.80 -9.10 3.09
C GLY A 92 -15.79 -9.88 2.23
N ASN A 93 -16.48 -9.21 1.31
CA ASN A 93 -17.58 -9.81 0.53
C ASN A 93 -17.21 -10.13 -0.91
N VAL A 94 -16.25 -9.40 -1.51
CA VAL A 94 -15.87 -9.57 -2.92
C VAL A 94 -15.22 -10.94 -3.17
N GLU A 95 -14.44 -11.45 -2.22
CA GLU A 95 -13.85 -12.80 -2.28
C GLU A 95 -14.90 -13.92 -2.37
N ARG A 96 -16.15 -13.65 -1.96
CA ARG A 96 -17.26 -14.61 -1.95
C ARG A 96 -18.23 -14.39 -3.10
N MET A 97 -18.04 -13.34 -3.92
CA MET A 97 -18.92 -13.03 -5.03
C MET A 97 -18.62 -13.92 -6.22
N VAL A 98 -19.66 -14.59 -6.72
CA VAL A 98 -19.61 -15.40 -7.93
C VAL A 98 -20.02 -14.53 -9.10
N VAL A 99 -19.10 -14.28 -10.02
CA VAL A 99 -19.39 -13.52 -11.25
C VAL A 99 -19.79 -14.48 -12.38
N GLY A 100 -20.60 -13.97 -13.32
CA GLY A 100 -21.09 -14.74 -14.46
C GLY A 100 -20.29 -14.54 -15.74
N ASP A 101 -19.63 -13.39 -15.88
CA ASP A 101 -18.85 -12.99 -17.04
C ASP A 101 -17.84 -11.88 -16.69
N SER A 102 -16.99 -11.53 -17.66
CA SER A 102 -15.98 -10.47 -17.50
C SER A 102 -16.60 -9.09 -17.26
N ARG A 103 -17.80 -8.81 -17.79
CA ARG A 103 -18.46 -7.51 -17.59
C ARG A 103 -18.92 -7.36 -16.15
N HIS A 104 -19.42 -8.43 -15.54
CA HIS A 104 -19.76 -8.46 -14.12
C HIS A 104 -18.51 -8.29 -13.26
N ALA A 105 -17.40 -8.95 -13.59
CA ALA A 105 -16.12 -8.75 -12.89
C ALA A 105 -15.62 -7.30 -12.96
N MET A 106 -15.70 -6.68 -14.15
CA MET A 106 -15.36 -5.27 -14.37
C MET A 106 -16.23 -4.34 -13.51
N ASN A 107 -17.55 -4.50 -13.60
CA ASN A 107 -18.50 -3.71 -12.84
C ASN A 107 -18.29 -3.85 -11.33
N LEU A 108 -17.91 -5.04 -10.86
CA LEU A 108 -17.61 -5.27 -9.45
C LEU A 108 -16.37 -4.49 -9.00
N GLY A 109 -15.32 -4.42 -9.82
CA GLY A 109 -14.16 -3.57 -9.57
C GLY A 109 -14.52 -2.10 -9.51
N ASP A 110 -15.32 -1.62 -10.46
CA ASP A 110 -15.77 -0.22 -10.49
C ASP A 110 -16.66 0.14 -9.31
N GLN A 111 -17.57 -0.76 -8.92
CA GLN A 111 -18.45 -0.59 -7.77
C GLN A 111 -17.67 -0.50 -6.47
N LEU A 112 -16.70 -1.38 -6.26
CA LEU A 112 -15.87 -1.35 -5.05
C LEU A 112 -15.08 -0.04 -4.95
N ALA A 113 -14.47 0.40 -6.06
CA ALA A 113 -13.80 1.70 -6.09
C ALA A 113 -14.79 2.84 -5.78
N PHE A 114 -15.98 2.81 -6.37
CA PHE A 114 -17.01 3.81 -6.12
C PHE A 114 -17.46 3.86 -4.66
N GLU A 115 -17.68 2.73 -4.00
CA GLU A 115 -18.08 2.66 -2.60
C GLU A 115 -17.04 3.35 -1.69
N ILE A 116 -15.75 3.08 -1.93
CA ILE A 116 -14.63 3.73 -1.23
C ILE A 116 -14.71 5.25 -1.40
N PHE A 117 -14.92 5.74 -2.62
CA PHE A 117 -15.02 7.19 -2.88
C PHE A 117 -16.30 7.84 -2.33
N SER A 118 -17.44 7.17 -2.46
CA SER A 118 -18.73 7.70 -2.01
C SER A 118 -18.78 7.91 -0.50
N THR A 119 -17.99 7.15 0.24
CA THR A 119 -17.92 7.26 1.70
C THR A 119 -16.94 8.36 2.12
N VAL A 120 -15.96 8.69 1.27
CA VAL A 120 -14.91 9.69 1.54
C VAL A 120 -15.22 11.04 0.86
N MET A 121 -16.47 11.25 0.42
CA MET A 121 -16.95 12.47 -0.27
C MET A 121 -16.57 13.75 0.48
N ARG A 122 -15.41 14.35 0.12
CA ARG A 122 -14.95 15.75 0.31
C ARG A 122 -13.42 15.93 0.27
N ILE A 123 -12.62 14.87 0.21
CA ILE A 123 -11.16 14.98 0.39
C ILE A 123 -10.43 14.98 -0.96
N SER A 124 -9.64 16.02 -1.20
CA SER A 124 -8.90 16.21 -2.44
C SER A 124 -7.70 15.27 -2.59
N ASP A 125 -7.18 14.74 -1.48
CA ASP A 125 -5.89 14.06 -1.42
C ASP A 125 -5.97 12.85 -0.46
N MET A 126 -5.79 11.63 -0.98
CA MET A 126 -5.96 10.40 -0.19
C MET A 126 -4.80 9.43 -0.33
N ASP A 127 -4.49 8.77 0.78
CA ASP A 127 -3.54 7.66 0.85
C ASP A 127 -4.30 6.38 1.19
N ILE A 128 -4.46 5.51 0.20
CA ILE A 128 -5.20 4.26 0.33
C ILE A 128 -4.20 3.15 0.62
N PHE A 129 -4.26 2.56 1.81
CA PHE A 129 -3.46 1.42 2.20
C PHE A 129 -4.26 0.14 1.95
N LEU A 130 -3.91 -0.59 0.89
CA LEU A 130 -4.52 -1.87 0.55
C LEU A 130 -3.72 -3.03 1.15
N LEU A 131 -4.24 -3.58 2.25
CA LEU A 131 -3.62 -4.68 2.99
C LEU A 131 -4.12 -6.03 2.47
N GLY A 132 -3.21 -6.85 1.96
CA GLY A 132 -3.51 -8.19 1.46
C GLY A 132 -4.03 -8.23 0.03
N ALA A 133 -3.65 -7.26 -0.82
CA ALA A 133 -4.10 -7.17 -2.20
C ALA A 133 -4.06 -8.52 -2.95
N SER A 134 -2.96 -9.26 -2.79
CA SER A 134 -2.70 -10.59 -3.35
C SER A 134 -3.68 -11.72 -2.99
N ASN A 135 -4.58 -11.51 -2.02
CA ASN A 135 -5.52 -12.52 -1.54
C ASN A 135 -6.91 -12.41 -2.17
N LEU A 136 -7.18 -11.33 -2.91
CA LEU A 136 -8.49 -11.13 -3.51
C LEU A 136 -8.49 -11.60 -4.97
N TYR A 137 -9.35 -12.59 -5.22
CA TYR A 137 -9.54 -13.23 -6.50
C TYR A 137 -11.01 -13.38 -6.82
N ILE A 138 -11.32 -13.43 -8.12
CA ILE A 138 -12.68 -13.54 -8.61
C ILE A 138 -12.94 -14.97 -9.05
N SER A 139 -14.08 -15.49 -8.62
CA SER A 139 -14.52 -16.85 -8.93
C SER A 139 -15.84 -16.85 -9.68
N ASP A 140 -16.06 -17.89 -10.48
CA ASP A 140 -17.36 -18.26 -11.04
C ASP A 140 -17.89 -19.53 -10.35
N ARG A 141 -18.95 -20.12 -10.91
CA ARG A 141 -19.52 -21.39 -10.39
C ARG A 141 -18.57 -22.59 -10.47
N LYS A 142 -17.51 -22.50 -11.28
CA LYS A 142 -16.50 -23.56 -11.47
C LYS A 142 -15.25 -23.34 -10.61
N GLY A 143 -15.15 -22.19 -9.93
CA GLY A 143 -14.05 -21.85 -9.04
C GLY A 143 -13.33 -20.58 -9.47
N PHE A 144 -12.05 -20.46 -9.09
CA PHE A 144 -11.22 -19.32 -9.44
C PHE A 144 -11.12 -19.11 -10.96
N GLN A 145 -11.36 -17.88 -11.41
CA GLN A 145 -11.25 -17.48 -12.81
C GLN A 145 -10.20 -16.38 -12.95
N ARG A 146 -9.11 -16.72 -13.64
CA ARG A 146 -7.97 -15.82 -13.87
C ARG A 146 -8.40 -14.57 -14.65
N ASP A 147 -9.04 -14.77 -15.79
CA ASP A 147 -9.46 -13.67 -16.67
C ASP A 147 -10.40 -12.68 -15.95
N PHE A 148 -11.28 -13.20 -15.10
CA PHE A 148 -12.18 -12.35 -14.31
C PHE A 148 -11.43 -11.58 -13.23
N THR A 149 -10.42 -12.20 -12.64
CA THR A 149 -9.55 -11.54 -11.65
C THR A 149 -8.75 -10.42 -12.29
N ASP A 150 -8.24 -10.62 -13.51
CA ASP A 150 -7.52 -9.57 -14.26
C ASP A 150 -8.41 -8.39 -14.59
N VAL A 151 -9.58 -8.68 -15.13
CA VAL A 151 -10.56 -7.65 -15.50
C VAL A 151 -11.01 -6.88 -14.27
N PHE A 152 -11.25 -7.57 -13.16
CA PHE A 152 -11.58 -6.93 -11.89
C PHE A 152 -10.45 -5.99 -11.41
N TRP A 153 -9.21 -6.47 -11.30
CA TRP A 153 -8.10 -5.67 -10.79
C TRP A 153 -7.78 -4.49 -11.71
N SER A 154 -7.82 -4.71 -13.02
CA SER A 154 -7.64 -3.65 -14.01
C SER A 154 -8.70 -2.57 -13.83
N SER A 155 -9.97 -2.93 -13.69
CA SER A 155 -11.06 -1.96 -13.49
C SER A 155 -10.93 -1.26 -12.15
N PHE A 156 -10.66 -2.01 -11.08
CA PHE A 156 -10.56 -1.48 -9.73
C PHE A 156 -9.41 -0.47 -9.58
N ILE A 157 -8.19 -0.83 -9.99
CA ILE A 157 -7.03 0.06 -9.90
C ILE A 157 -7.22 1.28 -10.81
N SER A 158 -7.72 1.08 -12.03
CA SER A 158 -8.02 2.20 -12.94
C SER A 158 -9.06 3.14 -12.34
N SER A 159 -10.13 2.62 -11.76
CA SER A 159 -11.17 3.42 -11.11
C SER A 159 -10.67 4.16 -9.86
N LEU A 160 -9.72 3.57 -9.11
CA LEU A 160 -9.04 4.25 -8.02
C LEU A 160 -8.16 5.40 -8.50
N LEU A 161 -7.44 5.24 -9.61
CA LEU A 161 -6.48 6.26 -10.09
C LEU A 161 -7.11 7.33 -10.99
N ILE A 162 -8.09 6.99 -11.83
CA ILE A 162 -8.71 7.90 -12.82
C ILE A 162 -9.50 9.01 -12.14
N ARG A 163 -10.10 8.73 -10.97
CA ARG A 163 -10.98 9.69 -10.30
C ARG A 163 -10.23 10.85 -9.66
N ASN A 164 -8.93 10.70 -9.36
CA ASN A 164 -8.15 11.72 -8.70
C ASN A 164 -6.65 11.45 -8.88
N ASP A 165 -5.96 12.35 -9.57
CA ASP A 165 -4.51 12.32 -9.79
C ASP A 165 -3.70 12.46 -8.49
N ARG A 166 -4.35 12.79 -7.37
CA ARG A 166 -3.71 12.98 -6.06
C ARG A 166 -3.77 11.77 -5.14
N ILE A 167 -4.12 10.59 -5.67
CA ILE A 167 -4.21 9.36 -4.89
C ILE A 167 -2.86 8.64 -4.85
N ARG A 168 -2.48 8.21 -3.65
CA ARG A 168 -1.41 7.24 -3.44
C ARG A 168 -2.04 5.94 -3.01
N LEU A 169 -1.91 4.91 -3.83
CA LEU A 169 -2.34 3.56 -3.49
C LEU A 169 -1.14 2.79 -2.97
N LEU A 170 -1.07 2.54 -1.67
CA LEU A 170 0.00 1.76 -1.05
C LEU A 170 -0.48 0.32 -0.87
N VAL A 171 0.07 -0.58 -1.68
CA VAL A 171 -0.26 -2.01 -1.64
C VAL A 171 0.71 -2.74 -0.72
N LEU A 172 0.17 -3.49 0.21
CA LEU A 172 0.90 -4.46 1.00
C LEU A 172 0.48 -5.85 0.54
N SER A 173 1.34 -6.49 -0.25
CA SER A 173 1.23 -7.89 -0.61
C SER A 173 2.09 -8.72 0.33
N ARG A 174 1.49 -9.72 0.97
CA ARG A 174 2.23 -10.71 1.76
C ARG A 174 1.47 -12.02 1.77
N GLY A 175 2.09 -13.06 1.20
CA GLY A 175 1.39 -14.30 0.89
C GLY A 175 0.33 -14.06 -0.19
N GLY A 176 -0.49 -15.07 -0.50
CA GLY A 176 -1.54 -14.96 -1.52
C GLY A 176 -1.16 -15.60 -2.86
N LEU A 177 -1.93 -15.31 -3.90
CA LEU A 177 -1.71 -15.87 -5.23
C LEU A 177 -0.61 -15.08 -5.94
N ARG A 178 0.54 -15.73 -6.19
CA ARG A 178 1.67 -15.16 -6.97
C ARG A 178 1.21 -14.45 -8.24
N TYR A 179 0.18 -14.99 -8.88
CA TYR A 179 -0.40 -14.42 -10.07
C TYR A 179 -0.94 -12.99 -9.87
N VAL A 180 -1.66 -12.73 -8.77
CA VAL A 180 -2.18 -11.39 -8.47
C VAL A 180 -1.03 -10.43 -8.19
N ASP A 181 0.03 -10.88 -7.51
CA ASP A 181 1.23 -10.08 -7.29
C ASP A 181 1.93 -9.70 -8.61
N ASP A 182 2.05 -10.65 -9.55
CA ASP A 182 2.61 -10.40 -10.88
C ASP A 182 1.76 -9.37 -11.65
N LEU A 183 0.42 -9.47 -11.56
CA LEU A 183 -0.50 -8.49 -12.16
C LEU A 183 -0.35 -7.10 -11.55
N LEU A 184 -0.36 -7.00 -10.22
CA LEU A 184 -0.20 -5.73 -9.50
C LEU A 184 1.14 -5.07 -9.79
N THR A 185 2.19 -5.87 -10.04
CA THR A 185 3.51 -5.37 -10.42
C THR A 185 3.48 -4.48 -11.66
N GLY A 186 2.56 -4.73 -12.60
CA GLY A 186 2.38 -3.89 -13.79
C GLY A 186 1.90 -2.46 -13.51
N TYR A 187 1.39 -2.18 -12.29
CA TYR A 187 0.90 -0.87 -11.89
C TYR A 187 1.86 -0.12 -10.95
N ILE A 188 2.87 -0.80 -10.41
CA ILE A 188 3.76 -0.23 -9.39
C ILE A 188 4.65 0.84 -10.02
N VAL A 189 4.55 2.07 -9.51
CA VAL A 189 5.43 3.18 -9.93
C VAL A 189 6.72 3.23 -9.09
N ALA A 190 6.65 2.78 -7.83
CA ALA A 190 7.81 2.70 -6.96
C ALA A 190 7.61 1.66 -5.84
N ARG A 191 8.72 1.08 -5.39
CA ARG A 191 8.75 0.21 -4.21
C ARG A 191 9.32 0.96 -3.01
N LEU A 192 8.70 0.78 -1.85
CA LEU A 192 9.10 1.39 -0.58
C LEU A 192 9.47 0.30 0.41
N ARG A 193 10.74 0.29 0.83
CA ARG A 193 11.21 -0.58 1.90
C ARG A 193 11.25 0.20 3.21
N ILE A 194 10.55 -0.30 4.23
CA ILE A 194 10.41 0.36 5.54
C ILE A 194 10.91 -0.59 6.63
N GLU A 195 11.92 -0.16 7.38
CA GLU A 195 12.56 -0.93 8.46
C GLU A 195 12.54 -0.14 9.77
N VAL A 196 12.06 -0.75 10.87
CA VAL A 196 11.98 -0.08 12.19
C VAL A 196 12.68 -0.93 13.26
N SER A 197 13.94 -0.59 13.56
CA SER A 197 14.64 -0.66 14.87
C SER A 197 16.16 -0.40 14.72
N ASP A 198 16.72 0.30 15.72
CA ASP A 198 18.09 0.74 16.02
C ASP A 198 18.97 1.54 15.06
N GLN A 199 18.85 1.50 13.73
CA GLN A 199 19.53 2.49 12.89
C GLN A 199 18.78 2.78 11.59
N SER A 200 18.42 4.06 11.40
CA SER A 200 18.03 4.75 10.16
C SER A 200 17.08 4.01 9.21
N LEU A 201 15.87 4.54 9.10
CA LEU A 201 14.92 4.16 8.06
C LEU A 201 15.43 4.70 6.71
N MET A 202 16.12 3.86 5.94
CA MET A 202 16.46 4.17 4.55
C MET A 202 15.31 3.74 3.65
N THR A 203 14.39 4.66 3.36
CA THR A 203 13.43 4.42 2.29
C THR A 203 14.15 4.55 0.95
N ARG A 204 14.42 3.43 0.29
CA ARG A 204 14.90 3.42 -1.09
C ARG A 204 13.70 3.41 -2.02
N LEU A 205 13.50 4.52 -2.73
CA LEU A 205 12.63 4.57 -3.88
C LEU A 205 13.33 3.84 -5.03
N ILE A 206 12.78 2.70 -5.45
CA ILE A 206 13.22 2.04 -6.69
C ILE A 206 12.24 2.48 -7.78
N TYR A 207 12.66 3.40 -8.63
CA TYR A 207 12.06 3.59 -9.96
C TYR A 207 12.53 2.43 -10.83
N LEU A 208 11.59 1.70 -11.45
CA LEU A 208 11.90 0.79 -12.55
C LEU A 208 11.92 1.55 -13.87
#